data_AF-A0AAT9FR20-F1
#
_entry.id   AF-A0AAT9FR20-F1
#
_cell.length_a   1.000
_cell.length_b   1.000
_cell.length_c   1.000
_cell.angle_alpha   90.00
_cell.angle_beta   90.00
_cell.angle_gamma   90.00
#
_symmetry.space_group_name_H-M   'P 1'
#
loop_
_entity.id
_entity.type
_entity.pdbx_description
1 polymer ?
#
loop_
_entity_poly.entity_id
_entity_poly.type
_entity_poly.pdbx_seq_one_letter_code
_entity_poly.pdbx_strand_id
1 'polypeptide(L)'
;MRIISTKDAVFEKIENALSGRQEKTQLEALAGIDCDEQDLANQQELGDEDPVATIELIAQWLPDTGEGILDWFYVRVSGVDADPPQIEHGGPLLAFNSQGKAPDLDILIEDAVTALNETIEWAEFELEEDN
;
A
#
# COMPACT_ATOMS: atom_id res chain seq x y z
N MET A 1 9.55 -0.77 15.45
CA MET A 1 9.77 -0.60 14.00
C MET A 1 10.00 0.88 13.71
N ARG A 2 10.71 1.24 12.65
CA ARG A 2 10.85 2.65 12.21
C ARG A 2 10.16 2.83 10.86
N ILE A 3 9.23 3.77 10.77
CA ILE A 3 8.64 4.22 9.51
C ILE A 3 9.50 5.30 8.87
N ILE A 4 9.56 5.27 7.55
CA ILE A 4 10.41 6.09 6.70
C ILE A 4 9.54 6.61 5.56
N SER A 5 9.35 7.92 5.50
CA SER A 5 8.60 8.56 4.41
C SER A 5 9.29 8.35 3.06
N THR A 6 8.50 8.27 1.99
CA THR A 6 8.97 8.26 0.59
C THR A 6 9.81 9.49 0.22
N LYS A 7 9.70 10.58 0.98
CA LYS A 7 10.49 11.81 0.81
C LYS A 7 11.86 11.76 1.51
N ASP A 8 12.14 10.74 2.32
CA ASP A 8 13.41 10.59 3.03
C ASP A 8 14.48 9.97 2.11
N ALA A 9 15.71 10.49 2.13
CA ALA A 9 16.82 9.93 1.35
C ALA A 9 17.20 8.48 1.71
N VAL A 10 16.73 7.98 2.86
CA VAL A 10 16.85 6.56 3.25
C VAL A 10 15.89 5.68 2.43
N PHE A 11 14.76 6.21 1.97
CA PHE A 11 13.79 5.47 1.16
C PHE A 11 14.43 4.87 -0.09
N GLU A 12 15.10 5.70 -0.90
CA GLU A 12 15.78 5.24 -2.12
C GLU A 12 16.79 4.11 -1.86
N LYS A 13 17.44 4.11 -0.68
CA LYS A 13 18.38 3.04 -0.33
C LYS A 13 17.67 1.72 -0.07
N ILE A 14 16.52 1.77 0.60
CA ILE A 14 15.69 0.59 0.88
C ILE A 14 15.10 0.05 -0.43
N GLU A 15 14.56 0.93 -1.28
CA GLU A 15 14.01 0.57 -2.58
C GLU A 15 15.05 -0.13 -3.48
N ASN A 16 16.26 0.43 -3.55
CA ASN A 16 17.36 -0.18 -4.29
C ASN A 16 17.80 -1.52 -3.69
N ALA A 17 17.78 -1.66 -2.36
CA ALA A 17 18.13 -2.91 -1.69
C ALA A 17 17.11 -4.02 -1.98
N LEU A 18 15.82 -3.70 -1.98
CA LEU A 18 14.73 -4.61 -2.34
C LEU A 18 14.80 -5.02 -3.81
N SER A 19 14.94 -4.04 -4.70
CA SER A 19 15.06 -4.28 -6.15
C SER A 19 16.25 -5.17 -6.52
N GLY A 20 17.38 -5.01 -5.82
CA GLY A 20 18.58 -5.82 -6.04
C GLY A 20 18.53 -7.23 -5.43
N ARG A 21 17.47 -7.58 -4.69
CA ARG A 21 17.33 -8.85 -3.95
C ARG A 21 15.90 -9.36 -3.93
N GLN A 22 15.12 -9.14 -5.00
CA GLN A 22 13.71 -9.52 -5.08
C GLN A 22 13.48 -11.01 -4.78
N GLU A 23 14.43 -11.88 -5.10
CA GLU A 23 14.33 -13.32 -4.82
C GLU A 23 14.43 -13.67 -3.32
N LYS A 24 14.78 -12.70 -2.47
CA LYS A 24 14.96 -12.85 -1.02
C LYS A 24 13.92 -12.09 -0.21
N THR A 25 13.04 -11.34 -0.87
CA THR A 25 11.99 -10.61 -0.17
C THR A 25 10.88 -11.54 0.28
N GLN A 26 10.24 -11.18 1.38
CA GLN A 26 8.95 -11.70 1.78
C GLN A 26 7.88 -10.70 1.32
N LEU A 27 6.70 -11.23 1.03
CA LEU A 27 5.54 -10.47 0.58
C LEU A 27 4.35 -10.86 1.45
N GLU A 28 3.63 -9.87 1.96
CA GLU A 28 2.43 -10.10 2.76
C GLU A 28 1.38 -9.03 2.46
N ALA A 29 0.17 -9.46 2.14
CA ALA A 29 -0.98 -8.57 1.99
C ALA A 29 -1.46 -8.17 3.40
N LEU A 30 -1.55 -6.88 3.64
CA LEU A 30 -1.96 -6.33 4.94
C LEU A 30 -3.46 -6.07 5.00
N ALA A 31 -4.02 -5.52 3.92
CA ALA A 31 -5.43 -5.17 3.86
C ALA A 31 -5.92 -5.13 2.41
N GLY A 32 -7.19 -5.51 2.24
CA GLY A 32 -7.99 -5.18 1.05
C GLY A 32 -9.06 -4.17 1.46
N ILE A 33 -9.19 -3.09 0.72
CA ILE A 33 -10.10 -1.98 0.97
C ILE A 33 -10.99 -1.83 -0.26
N ASP A 34 -12.29 -2.06 -0.10
CA ASP A 34 -13.26 -1.82 -1.16
C ASP A 34 -13.76 -0.37 -1.07
N CYS A 35 -13.75 0.33 -2.20
CA CYS A 35 -14.27 1.70 -2.32
C CYS A 35 -15.80 1.66 -2.36
N ASP A 36 -16.44 2.45 -1.50
CA ASP A 36 -17.90 2.46 -1.41
C ASP A 36 -18.55 3.36 -2.48
N GLU A 37 -19.89 3.44 -2.49
CA GLU A 37 -20.60 4.27 -3.47
C GLU A 37 -20.23 5.77 -3.39
N GLN A 38 -19.86 6.26 -2.20
CA GLN A 38 -19.46 7.64 -1.99
C GLN A 38 -18.05 7.90 -2.54
N ASP A 39 -17.11 6.98 -2.29
CA ASP A 39 -15.76 7.04 -2.84
C ASP A 39 -15.77 7.03 -4.38
N LEU A 40 -16.58 6.15 -4.97
CA LEU A 40 -16.73 6.06 -6.43
C LEU A 40 -17.32 7.35 -7.00
N ALA A 41 -18.32 7.95 -6.33
CA ALA A 41 -18.91 9.21 -6.75
C ALA A 41 -17.90 10.37 -6.67
N ASN A 42 -17.11 10.45 -5.60
CA ASN A 42 -16.08 11.48 -5.43
C ASN A 42 -15.03 11.41 -6.54
N GLN A 43 -14.56 10.21 -6.90
CA GLN A 43 -13.62 10.01 -8.00
C GLN A 43 -14.18 10.51 -9.34
N GLN A 44 -15.45 10.22 -9.62
CA GLN A 44 -16.13 10.68 -10.82
C GLN A 44 -16.32 12.22 -10.83
N GLU A 45 -16.60 12.83 -9.68
CA GLU A 45 -16.68 14.30 -9.56
C GLU A 45 -15.32 14.98 -9.81
N LEU A 46 -14.22 14.31 -9.48
CA LEU A 46 -12.85 14.74 -9.82
C LEU A 46 -12.46 14.44 -11.28
N GLY A 47 -13.33 13.75 -12.04
CA GLY A 47 -13.18 13.50 -13.46
C GLY A 47 -12.57 12.14 -13.82
N ASP A 48 -12.50 11.19 -12.88
CA ASP A 48 -12.12 9.81 -13.20
C ASP A 48 -13.32 9.05 -13.81
N GLU A 49 -13.23 8.71 -15.09
CA GLU A 49 -14.28 7.98 -15.81
C GLU A 49 -14.30 6.48 -15.50
N ASP A 50 -13.23 5.93 -14.89
CA ASP A 50 -13.09 4.53 -14.51
C ASP A 50 -12.54 4.42 -13.08
N PRO A 51 -13.36 4.70 -12.06
CA PRO A 51 -12.89 4.85 -10.69
C PRO A 51 -12.25 3.56 -10.14
N VAL A 52 -11.37 3.74 -9.16
CA VAL A 52 -10.81 2.67 -8.35
C VAL A 52 -11.91 2.02 -7.53
N ALA A 53 -12.01 0.70 -7.64
CA ALA A 53 -13.01 -0.13 -6.96
C ALA A 53 -12.44 -0.80 -5.70
N THR A 54 -11.20 -1.26 -5.76
CA THR A 54 -10.54 -1.95 -4.65
C THR A 54 -9.09 -1.53 -4.58
N ILE A 55 -8.58 -1.37 -3.36
CA ILE A 55 -7.18 -1.14 -3.02
C ILE A 55 -6.67 -2.34 -2.22
N GLU A 56 -5.43 -2.76 -2.48
CA GLU A 56 -4.74 -3.78 -1.70
C GLU A 56 -3.39 -3.23 -1.22
N LEU A 57 -3.12 -3.39 0.08
CA LEU A 57 -1.87 -2.96 0.70
C LEU A 57 -0.94 -4.16 0.85
N ILE A 58 0.25 -4.09 0.28
CA ILE A 58 1.19 -5.21 0.26
C ILE A 58 2.55 -4.76 0.79
N ALA A 59 2.99 -5.38 1.87
CA ALA A 59 4.31 -5.18 2.43
C ALA A 59 5.31 -6.12 1.77
N GLN A 60 6.43 -5.58 1.31
CA GLN A 60 7.60 -6.32 0.85
C GLN A 60 8.80 -6.02 1.75
N TRP A 61 9.52 -7.03 2.23
CA TRP A 61 10.71 -6.80 3.06
C TRP A 61 11.79 -7.86 2.94
N LEU A 62 13.01 -7.46 3.27
CA LEU A 62 14.16 -8.35 3.42
C LEU A 62 14.22 -8.92 4.84
N PRO A 63 14.11 -10.25 5.05
CA PRO A 63 14.11 -10.84 6.40
C PRO A 63 15.40 -10.65 7.18
N ASP A 64 16.54 -10.52 6.47
CA ASP A 64 17.86 -10.40 7.09
C ASP A 64 18.14 -8.99 7.63
N THR A 65 17.64 -7.95 6.97
CA THR A 65 17.82 -6.56 7.40
C THR A 65 16.58 -5.98 8.09
N GLY A 66 15.40 -6.55 7.84
CA GLY A 66 14.13 -5.99 8.27
C GLY A 66 13.72 -4.73 7.49
N GLU A 67 14.42 -4.40 6.41
CA GLU A 67 14.09 -3.26 5.55
C GLU A 67 13.01 -3.66 4.56
N GLY A 68 11.98 -2.82 4.43
CA GLY A 68 10.85 -3.09 3.56
C GLY A 68 10.16 -1.83 3.07
N ILE A 69 9.28 -2.04 2.09
CA ILE A 69 8.38 -1.03 1.53
C ILE A 69 6.96 -1.57 1.64
N LEU A 70 6.05 -0.66 1.94
CA LEU A 70 4.63 -0.88 1.79
C LEU A 70 4.18 -0.19 0.51
N ASP A 71 3.70 -0.99 -0.45
CA ASP A 71 3.11 -0.52 -1.69
C ASP A 71 1.59 -0.69 -1.64
N TRP A 72 0.87 0.16 -2.38
CA TRP A 72 -0.55 -0.04 -2.63
C TRP A 72 -0.79 -0.40 -4.08
N PHE A 73 -1.73 -1.29 -4.28
CA PHE A 73 -2.20 -1.79 -5.56
C PHE A 73 -3.68 -1.49 -5.66
N TYR A 74 -4.19 -1.37 -6.87
CA TYR A 74 -5.61 -1.10 -7.05
C TYR A 74 -6.17 -1.75 -8.30
N VAL A 75 -7.49 -1.96 -8.29
CA VAL A 75 -8.26 -2.44 -9.42
C VAL A 75 -9.34 -1.42 -9.71
N ARG A 76 -9.51 -1.04 -10.97
CA ARG A 76 -10.59 -0.16 -11.41
C ARG A 76 -11.89 -0.93 -11.63
N VAL A 77 -13.01 -0.23 -11.60
CA VAL A 77 -14.35 -0.83 -11.85
C VAL A 77 -14.36 -1.65 -13.14
N SER A 78 -13.77 -1.14 -14.23
CA SER A 78 -13.74 -1.86 -15.51
C SER A 78 -12.87 -3.14 -15.49
N GLY A 79 -11.92 -3.21 -14.55
CA GLY A 79 -10.92 -4.28 -14.45
C GLY A 79 -11.24 -5.36 -13.41
N VAL A 80 -12.28 -5.16 -12.57
CA VAL A 80 -12.61 -6.05 -11.45
C VAL A 80 -13.09 -7.43 -11.92
N ASP A 81 -13.88 -7.45 -12.99
CA ASP A 81 -14.47 -8.68 -13.57
C ASP A 81 -13.58 -9.32 -14.65
N ALA A 82 -12.38 -8.77 -14.91
CA ALA A 82 -11.43 -9.38 -15.83
C ALA A 82 -10.85 -10.68 -15.25
N ASP A 83 -10.49 -11.63 -16.11
CA ASP A 83 -9.83 -12.88 -15.71
C ASP A 83 -8.47 -13.04 -16.42
N PRO A 84 -7.33 -12.84 -15.72
CA PRO A 84 -7.25 -12.37 -14.33
C PRO A 84 -7.62 -10.87 -14.19
N PRO A 85 -7.95 -10.40 -12.97
CA PRO A 85 -8.22 -8.99 -12.70
C PRO A 85 -7.08 -8.08 -13.15
N GLN A 86 -7.41 -6.88 -13.61
CA GLN A 86 -6.41 -5.90 -14.02
C GLN A 86 -5.94 -5.10 -12.81
N ILE A 87 -4.81 -5.53 -12.24
CA ILE A 87 -4.17 -4.89 -11.08
C ILE A 87 -3.18 -3.83 -11.55
N GLU A 88 -3.31 -2.63 -11.02
CA GLU A 88 -2.39 -1.50 -11.21
C GLU A 88 -1.58 -1.24 -9.94
N HIS A 89 -0.34 -0.76 -10.11
CA HIS A 89 0.53 -0.38 -9.00
C HIS A 89 0.33 1.11 -8.68
N GLY A 90 -0.18 1.42 -7.49
CA GLY A 90 -0.43 2.77 -7.01
C GLY A 90 0.83 3.51 -6.54
N GLY A 91 1.88 2.78 -6.21
CA GLY A 91 3.16 3.32 -5.77
C GLY A 91 3.52 2.94 -4.34
N PRO A 92 4.72 3.33 -3.90
CA PRO A 92 5.10 3.15 -2.50
C PRO A 92 4.36 4.17 -1.62
N LEU A 93 3.78 3.69 -0.53
CA LEU A 93 3.21 4.54 0.53
C LEU A 93 4.30 4.97 1.51
N LEU A 94 5.08 4.00 1.99
CA LEU A 94 6.12 4.20 2.99
C LEU A 94 7.17 3.10 2.92
N ALA A 95 8.34 3.37 3.50
CA ALA A 95 9.32 2.34 3.84
C ALA A 95 9.35 2.10 5.35
N PHE A 96 9.87 0.95 5.74
CA PHE A 96 10.04 0.60 7.13
C PHE A 96 11.35 -0.15 7.38
N ASN A 97 11.80 -0.13 8.63
CA ASN A 97 12.91 -0.94 9.11
C ASN A 97 12.57 -1.55 10.49
N SER A 98 12.47 -2.88 10.54
CA SER A 98 12.20 -3.68 11.74
C SER A 98 13.48 -4.17 12.46
N GLN A 99 14.66 -3.72 12.02
CA GLN A 99 15.97 -3.99 12.62
C GLN A 99 16.35 -5.47 12.63
N GLY A 100 16.28 -6.13 11.47
CA GLY A 100 16.63 -7.54 11.30
C GLY A 100 15.63 -8.51 11.92
N LYS A 101 14.37 -8.08 12.07
CA LYS A 101 13.25 -8.88 12.57
C LYS A 101 12.13 -8.93 11.54
N ALA A 102 11.13 -9.78 11.74
CA ALA A 102 9.87 -9.61 11.02
C ALA A 102 9.25 -8.24 11.38
N PRO A 103 8.65 -7.52 10.42
CA PRO A 103 7.87 -6.33 10.71
C PRO A 103 6.66 -6.68 11.59
N ASP A 104 6.20 -5.70 12.34
CA ASP A 104 4.96 -5.78 13.09
C ASP A 104 3.86 -5.22 12.18
N LEU A 105 3.02 -6.12 11.65
CA LEU A 105 2.07 -5.79 10.59
C LEU A 105 0.90 -4.96 11.10
N ASP A 106 0.52 -5.15 12.35
CA ASP A 106 -0.56 -4.39 12.99
C ASP A 106 -0.14 -2.93 13.14
N ILE A 107 1.11 -2.67 13.56
CA ILE A 107 1.64 -1.30 13.58
C ILE A 107 1.78 -0.75 12.16
N LEU A 108 2.19 -1.59 11.20
CA LEU A 108 2.37 -1.17 9.81
C LEU A 108 1.06 -0.70 9.17
N ILE A 109 -0.08 -1.32 9.52
CA ILE A 109 -1.38 -0.98 8.96
C ILE A 109 -1.89 0.40 9.42
N GLU A 110 -1.61 0.81 10.66
CA GLU A 110 -1.98 2.13 11.18
C GLU A 110 -1.26 3.26 10.42
N ASP A 111 0.05 3.11 10.26
CA ASP A 111 0.88 4.04 9.49
C ASP A 111 0.51 4.00 7.99
N ALA A 112 0.10 2.84 7.48
CA ALA A 112 -0.35 2.67 6.10
C ALA A 112 -1.59 3.47 5.78
N VAL A 113 -2.64 3.39 6.62
CA VAL A 113 -3.89 4.12 6.42
C VAL A 113 -3.64 5.62 6.47
N THR A 114 -2.79 6.07 7.39
CA THR A 114 -2.36 7.48 7.44
C THR A 114 -1.70 7.91 6.13
N ALA A 115 -0.73 7.14 5.63
CA ALA A 115 -0.05 7.45 4.37
C ALA A 115 -0.97 7.36 3.14
N LEU A 116 -1.95 6.44 3.17
CA LEU A 116 -2.95 6.29 2.11
C LEU A 116 -3.87 7.52 2.04
N ASN A 117 -4.38 8.00 3.18
CA ASN A 117 -5.18 9.22 3.28
C ASN A 117 -4.41 10.50 2.89
N GLU A 118 -3.08 10.52 3.05
CA GLU A 118 -2.25 11.61 2.53
C GLU A 118 -2.04 11.53 1.00
N THR A 119 -2.24 10.34 0.41
CA THR A 119 -1.99 10.05 -1.01
C THR A 119 -3.27 10.17 -1.84
N ILE A 120 -4.41 9.79 -1.27
CA ILE A 120 -5.70 9.72 -1.93
C ILE A 120 -6.60 10.86 -1.44
N GLU A 121 -7.04 11.72 -2.37
CA GLU A 121 -7.86 12.90 -2.04
C GLU A 121 -9.38 12.62 -2.12
N TRP A 122 -9.79 11.49 -2.70
CA TRP A 122 -11.20 11.18 -2.99
C TRP A 122 -11.88 10.27 -1.96
N ALA A 123 -11.14 9.75 -0.99
CA ALA A 123 -11.63 8.89 0.08
C ALA A 123 -10.94 9.23 1.40
N GLU A 124 -11.58 8.83 2.49
CA GLU A 124 -11.00 8.82 3.84
C GLU A 124 -11.14 7.40 4.39
N PHE A 125 -10.00 6.72 4.53
CA PHE A 125 -9.93 5.35 5.00
C PHE A 125 -9.78 5.32 6.52
N GLU A 126 -10.57 4.47 7.19
CA GLU A 126 -10.50 4.23 8.62
C GLU A 126 -10.26 2.75 8.90
N LEU A 127 -9.49 2.44 9.95
CA LEU A 127 -9.39 1.07 10.46
C LEU A 127 -10.63 0.78 11.30
N GLU A 128 -11.36 -0.29 10.99
CA GLU A 128 -12.40 -0.78 11.90
C GLU A 128 -11.74 -1.17 13.24
N GLU A 129 -12.15 -0.54 14.33
CA GLU A 129 -11.72 -0.98 15.67
C GLU A 129 -12.27 -2.40 15.91
N ASP A 130 -11.37 -3.38 16.06
CA ASP A 130 -11.72 -4.73 16.49
C ASP A 130 -12.53 -4.66 17.80
N ASN A 131 -13.85 -4.90 17.71
CA ASN A 131 -14.75 -5.01 18.87
C ASN A 131 -14.66 -6.38 19.55
#